data_AF-A0A7W3WIC1-F1
#
_entry.id   AF-A0A7W3WIC1-F1
#
_cell.length_a   1.000
_cell.length_b   1.000
_cell.length_c   1.000
_cell.angle_alpha   90.00
_cell.angle_beta   90.00
_cell.angle_gamma   90.00
#
_symmetry.space_group_name_H-M   'P 1'
#
loop_
_entity.id
_entity.type
_entity.pdbx_description
1 polymer ?
#
loop_
_entity_poly.entity_id
_entity_poly.type
_entity_poly.pdbx_seq_one_letter_code
_entity_poly.pdbx_strand_id
1 'polypeptide(L)'
;MTLALSITGISLLLVAFAAHLAHRIPDRTYYGIAALACLLMLAASVADRRHVSAGIDSATTALFVWLWWTRGGGDRTRRRLRDAARRWTPRRRTATTHA
;
A
#
# COMPACT_ATOMS: atom_id res chain seq x y z
N MET A 1 13.87 -16.70 -7.96
CA MET A 1 12.70 -16.24 -7.17
C MET A 1 12.27 -14.83 -7.54
N THR A 2 13.21 -13.88 -7.74
CA THR A 2 12.90 -12.48 -8.09
C THR A 2 12.20 -12.30 -9.42
N LEU A 3 12.55 -13.08 -10.45
CA LEU A 3 11.82 -13.08 -11.73
C LEU A 3 10.33 -13.42 -11.60
N ALA A 4 9.97 -14.38 -10.73
CA ALA A 4 8.58 -14.75 -10.52
C ALA A 4 7.78 -13.58 -9.90
N LEU A 5 8.36 -12.89 -8.90
CA LEU A 5 7.76 -11.69 -8.29
C LEU A 5 7.51 -10.58 -9.32
N SER A 6 8.50 -10.30 -10.18
CA SER A 6 8.37 -9.28 -11.23
C SER A 6 7.28 -9.65 -12.25
N ILE A 7 7.25 -10.91 -12.70
CA ILE A 7 6.24 -11.40 -13.66
C ILE A 7 4.84 -11.32 -13.05
N THR A 8 4.67 -11.75 -11.79
CA THR A 8 3.39 -11.65 -11.09
C THR A 8 2.95 -10.20 -10.94
N GLY A 9 3.87 -9.29 -10.56
CA GLY A 9 3.57 -7.85 -10.44
C GLY A 9 3.08 -7.25 -11.76
N ILE A 10 3.80 -7.49 -12.86
CA ILE A 10 3.43 -7.00 -14.20
C ILE A 10 2.08 -7.58 -14.64
N SER A 11 1.88 -8.89 -14.45
CA SER A 11 0.63 -9.56 -14.84
C SER A 11 -0.57 -8.98 -14.09
N LEU A 12 -0.42 -8.74 -12.78
CA LEU A 12 -1.46 -8.14 -11.94
C LEU A 12 -1.81 -6.73 -12.42
N LEU A 13 -0.80 -5.94 -12.77
CA LEU A 13 -0.96 -4.55 -13.22
C LEU A 13 -1.66 -4.48 -14.58
N LEU A 14 -1.31 -5.37 -15.52
CA LEU A 14 -1.95 -5.47 -16.83
C LEU A 14 -3.43 -5.90 -16.72
N VAL A 15 -3.72 -6.92 -15.90
CA VAL A 15 -5.11 -7.38 -15.68
C VAL A 15 -5.93 -6.29 -15.01
N ALA A 16 -5.38 -5.61 -14.01
CA ALA A 16 -6.06 -4.50 -13.34
C ALA A 16 -6.32 -3.34 -14.31
N PHE A 17 -5.36 -3.01 -15.17
CA PHE A 17 -5.51 -1.96 -16.17
C PHE A 17 -6.58 -2.30 -17.21
N ALA A 18 -6.57 -3.53 -17.73
CA ALA A 18 -7.61 -4.00 -18.64
C ALA A 18 -9.00 -4.00 -17.99
N ALA A 19 -9.13 -4.44 -16.74
CA ALA A 19 -10.38 -4.41 -16.00
C ALA A 19 -10.87 -2.98 -15.72
N HIS A 20 -9.94 -2.04 -15.50
CA HIS A 20 -10.25 -0.63 -15.30
C HIS A 20 -10.74 0.04 -16.58
N LEU A 21 -10.06 -0.21 -17.71
CA LEU A 21 -10.48 0.24 -19.05
C LEU A 21 -11.84 -0.34 -19.44
N ALA A 22 -12.11 -1.60 -19.08
CA ALA A 22 -13.42 -2.22 -19.28
C ALA A 22 -14.50 -1.71 -18.29
N HIS A 23 -14.18 -0.71 -17.46
CA HIS A 23 -15.04 -0.14 -16.42
C HIS A 23 -15.63 -1.18 -15.45
N ARG A 24 -14.99 -2.35 -15.33
CA ARG A 24 -15.44 -3.43 -14.43
C ARG A 24 -15.04 -3.21 -12.98
N ILE A 25 -14.04 -2.38 -12.74
CA ILE A 25 -13.57 -2.04 -11.41
C ILE A 25 -13.56 -0.52 -11.20
N PRO A 26 -13.97 -0.03 -10.01
CA PRO A 26 -13.87 1.38 -9.68
C PRO A 26 -12.42 1.79 -9.44
N ASP A 27 -12.11 3.07 -9.63
CA ASP A 27 -10.76 3.64 -9.50
C ASP A 27 -10.06 3.25 -8.19
N ARG A 28 -10.80 3.24 -7.08
CA ARG A 28 -10.29 2.83 -5.77
C ARG A 28 -9.76 1.40 -5.75
N THR A 29 -10.35 0.50 -6.53
CA THR A 29 -9.90 -0.89 -6.61
C THR A 29 -8.67 -0.98 -7.51
N TYR A 30 -8.68 -0.25 -8.64
CA TYR A 30 -7.55 -0.18 -9.56
C TYR A 30 -6.27 0.32 -8.86
N TYR A 31 -6.31 1.47 -8.18
CA TYR A 31 -5.13 2.03 -7.51
C TYR A 31 -4.61 1.13 -6.38
N GLY A 32 -5.50 0.38 -5.71
CA GLY A 32 -5.09 -0.57 -4.67
C GLY A 32 -4.35 -1.77 -5.25
N ILE A 33 -4.83 -2.31 -6.37
CA ILE A 33 -4.16 -3.42 -7.07
C ILE A 33 -2.84 -2.94 -7.69
N ALA A 34 -2.81 -1.74 -8.28
CA ALA A 34 -1.60 -1.14 -8.82
C ALA A 34 -0.53 -0.93 -7.74
N ALA A 35 -0.92 -0.45 -6.56
CA ALA A 35 -0.01 -0.32 -5.42
C ALA A 35 0.59 -1.67 -4.99
N LEU A 36 -0.23 -2.73 -4.91
CA LEU A 36 0.26 -4.08 -4.59
C LEU A 36 1.20 -4.64 -5.66
N ALA A 37 0.87 -4.43 -6.94
CA ALA A 37 1.73 -4.84 -8.05
C ALA A 37 3.10 -4.14 -8.00
N CYS A 38 3.13 -2.82 -7.78
CA CYS A 38 4.37 -2.07 -7.65
C CYS A 38 5.17 -2.47 -6.40
N LEU A 39 4.51 -2.84 -5.30
CA LEU A 39 5.17 -3.35 -4.10
C LEU A 39 5.90 -4.68 -4.39
N LEU A 40 5.30 -5.58 -5.18
CA LEU A 40 5.93 -6.83 -5.60
C LEU A 40 7.16 -6.57 -6.48
N MET A 41 7.07 -5.60 -7.39
CA MET A 41 8.21 -5.19 -8.22
C MET A 41 9.32 -4.57 -7.38
N LEU A 42 8.98 -3.69 -6.42
CA LEU A 42 9.94 -3.12 -5.47
C LEU A 42 10.65 -4.22 -4.68
N ALA A 43 9.93 -5.22 -4.18
CA ALA A 43 10.51 -6.35 -3.46
C ALA A 43 11.50 -7.15 -4.33
N ALA A 44 11.17 -7.35 -5.61
CA ALA A 44 12.08 -7.99 -6.56
C ALA A 44 13.34 -7.13 -6.83
N SER A 45 13.17 -5.82 -7.06
CA SER A 45 14.26 -4.88 -7.29
C SER A 45 15.22 -4.78 -6.09
N VAL A 46 14.69 -4.78 -4.86
CA VAL A 46 15.49 -4.79 -3.62
C VAL A 46 16.24 -6.10 -3.48
N ALA A 47 15.58 -7.24 -3.74
CA ALA A 47 16.23 -8.56 -3.67
C ALA A 47 17.36 -8.73 -4.70
N ASP A 48 17.21 -8.15 -5.89
CA ASP A 48 18.25 -8.14 -6.94
C ASP A 48 19.31 -7.01 -6.74
N ARG A 49 19.24 -6.25 -5.64
CA ARG A 49 20.12 -5.09 -5.34
C ARG A 49 20.15 -4.02 -6.45
N ARG A 50 19.05 -3.87 -7.19
CA ARG A 50 18.91 -2.85 -8.24
C ARG A 50 18.46 -1.52 -7.64
N HIS A 51 19.40 -0.75 -7.11
CA HIS A 51 19.12 0.47 -6.36
C HIS A 51 18.29 1.51 -7.13
N VAL A 52 18.59 1.71 -8.43
CA VAL A 52 17.87 2.66 -9.28
C VAL A 52 16.42 2.21 -9.50
N SER A 53 16.21 0.94 -9.87
CA SER A 53 14.88 0.37 -10.06
C SER A 53 14.08 0.38 -8.76
N ALA A 54 14.69 0.02 -7.63
CA ALA A 54 14.05 0.09 -6.32
C ALA A 54 13.64 1.53 -5.95
N GLY A 55 14.44 2.54 -6.30
CA GLY A 55 14.07 3.94 -6.14
C GLY A 55 12.79 4.29 -6.89
N ILE A 56 12.75 3.97 -8.18
CA ILE A 56 11.60 4.22 -9.07
C ILE A 56 10.37 3.44 -8.59
N ASP A 57 10.52 2.16 -8.28
CA ASP A 57 9.44 1.30 -7.81
C ASP A 57 8.88 1.80 -6.47
N SER A 58 9.72 2.31 -5.58
CA SER A 58 9.27 2.86 -4.29
C SER A 58 8.48 4.14 -4.46
N ALA A 59 8.93 5.07 -5.31
CA ALA A 59 8.22 6.29 -5.62
C ALA A 59 6.86 6.00 -6.27
N THR A 60 6.85 5.05 -7.22
CA THR A 60 5.63 4.62 -7.92
C THR A 60 4.64 3.94 -6.97
N THR A 61 5.14 3.06 -6.09
CA THR A 61 4.34 2.43 -5.04
C THR A 61 3.72 3.48 -4.13
N ALA A 62 4.52 4.45 -3.66
CA ALA A 62 4.04 5.54 -2.81
C ALA A 62 2.96 6.39 -3.49
N LEU A 63 3.13 6.70 -4.78
CA LEU A 63 2.13 7.42 -5.58
C LEU A 63 0.81 6.65 -5.63
N PHE A 64 0.83 5.36 -5.98
CA PHE A 64 -0.39 4.56 -6.08
C PHE A 64 -1.06 4.33 -4.73
N VAL A 65 -0.28 4.12 -3.66
CA VAL A 65 -0.81 4.06 -2.29
C VAL A 65 -1.49 5.37 -1.92
N TRP A 66 -0.89 6.51 -2.25
CA TRP A 66 -1.48 7.82 -1.98
C TRP A 66 -2.77 8.06 -2.79
N LEU A 67 -2.80 7.71 -4.07
CA LEU A 67 -3.99 7.79 -4.91
C LEU A 67 -5.10 6.86 -4.41
N TRP A 68 -4.74 5.64 -4.01
CA TRP A 68 -5.67 4.70 -3.37
C TRP A 68 -6.28 5.28 -2.09
N TRP A 69 -5.43 5.89 -1.25
CA TRP A 69 -5.83 6.49 0.01
C TRP A 69 -6.74 7.70 -0.17
N THR A 70 -6.49 8.54 -1.17
CA THR A 70 -7.29 9.74 -1.46
C THR A 70 -8.60 9.43 -2.19
N ARG A 71 -8.66 8.37 -3.01
CA ARG A 71 -9.88 7.93 -3.73
C ARG A 71 -10.81 7.03 -2.90
N GLY A 72 -10.71 7.08 -1.57
CA GLY A 72 -11.61 6.37 -0.65
C GLY A 72 -11.30 4.88 -0.41
N GLY A 73 -10.17 4.38 -0.91
CA GLY A 73 -9.70 3.02 -0.58
C GLY A 73 -9.40 2.84 0.91
N GLY A 74 -8.89 3.90 1.55
CA GLY A 74 -8.55 3.91 2.97
C GLY A 74 -9.70 4.17 3.93
N ASP A 75 -10.94 4.41 3.48
CA ASP A 75 -11.99 4.94 4.38
C ASP A 75 -12.40 3.98 5.49
N ARG A 76 -12.50 2.67 5.21
CA ARG A 76 -12.71 1.66 6.26
C ARG A 76 -11.53 1.60 7.24
N THR A 77 -10.30 1.72 6.74
CA THR A 77 -9.08 1.73 7.55
C THR A 77 -9.01 2.98 8.42
N ARG A 78 -9.33 4.17 7.88
CA ARG A 78 -9.43 5.43 8.62
C ARG A 78 -10.49 5.36 9.71
N ARG A 79 -11.67 4.81 9.41
CA ARG A 79 -12.72 4.59 10.42
C ARG A 79 -12.21 3.69 11.56
N ARG A 80 -11.60 2.56 11.22
CA ARG A 80 -11.01 1.63 12.21
C ARG A 80 -9.91 2.27 13.06
N LEU A 81 -9.00 3.05 12.45
CA LEU A 81 -7.97 3.77 13.19
C LEU A 81 -8.56 4.85 14.10
N ARG A 82 -9.60 5.55 13.64
CA ARG A 82 -10.30 6.56 14.45
C ARG A 82 -11.05 5.93 15.62
N ASP A 83 -11.67 4.77 15.41
CA ASP A 83 -12.31 4.00 16.48
C ASP A 83 -11.28 3.45 17.48
N ALA A 84 -10.14 2.98 17.00
CA ALA A 84 -9.03 2.57 17.85
C ALA A 84 -8.47 3.73 18.68
N ALA A 85 -8.29 4.91 18.07
CA ALA A 85 -7.85 6.12 18.75
C ALA A 85 -8.85 6.58 19.82
N ARG A 86 -10.16 6.48 19.54
CA ARG A 86 -11.22 6.79 20.53
C ARG A 86 -11.25 5.85 21.72
N ARG A 87 -10.91 4.57 21.51
CA ARG A 87 -10.81 3.56 22.58
C ARG A 87 -9.49 3.63 23.34
N TRP A 88 -8.53 4.40 22.85
CA TRP A 88 -7.26 4.59 23.52
C TRP A 88 -7.46 5.56 24.69
N THR A 89 -7.72 5.00 25.87
CA THR A 89 -7.73 5.77 27.11
C THR A 89 -6.28 5.99 27.52
N PRO A 90 -5.74 7.22 27.47
CA PRO A 90 -4.38 7.48 27.94
C PRO A 90 -4.36 7.19 29.44
N ARG A 91 -3.81 6.03 29.84
CA ARG A 91 -3.49 5.76 31.23
C ARG A 91 -2.34 6.69 31.61
N ARG A 92 -2.64 7.78 32.34
CA ARG A 92 -1.62 8.54 33.07
C ARG A 92 -0.89 7.54 33.95
N ARG A 93 0.38 7.27 33.65
CA ARG A 93 1.29 6.70 34.64
C ARG A 93 1.46 7.79 35.69
N THR A 94 0.67 7.76 36.75
CA THR A 94 1.03 8.40 38.00
C THR A 94 2.30 7.69 38.47
N ALA A 95 3.45 8.32 38.22
CA ALA A 95 4.70 7.87 38.80
C ALA A 95 4.50 7.83 40.32
N THR A 96 4.67 6.66 40.92
CA THR A 96 4.69 6.51 42.37
C THR A 96 5.94 7.19 42.88
N THR A 97 5.80 8.38 43.45
CA THR A 97 6.85 9.03 44.23
C THR A 97 7.04 8.19 45.50
N HIS A 98 8.04 7.32 45.52
CA HIS A 98 8.53 6.77 46.77
C HIS A 98 9.15 7.92 47.57
N ALA A 99 8.56 8.21 48.73
CA ALA A 99 9.13 9.03 49.78
C ALA A 99 10.00 8.15 50.69
#